data_AF-A0A0D2N6I7-F1
#
_entry.id   AF-A0A0D2N6I7-F1
#
_cell.length_a   1.000
_cell.length_b   1.000
_cell.length_c   1.000
_cell.angle_alpha   90.00
_cell.angle_beta   90.00
_cell.angle_gamma   90.00
#
_symmetry.space_group_name_H-M   'P 1'
#
loop_
_entity.id
_entity.type
_entity.pdbx_description
1 polymer ?
#
loop_
_entity_poly.entity_id
_entity_poly.type
_entity_poly.pdbx_seq_one_letter_code
_entity_poly.pdbx_strand_id
1 'polypeptide(L)'
;MSDFAGRFQPYTLSILDSHSLGGFSSRYLVTFPTRRRRSRFRRFLRRKCRARRRGNWAIIPGASFFGRAVDYAARHGSYVYSLPVKRTPSHRRWVQGEVDSEGEEFAQSDDENVPETDLLSEDEN
;
A
#
# COMPACT_ATOMS: atom_id res chain seq x y z
N MET A 1 38.16 6.40 -10.37
CA MET A 1 37.10 5.42 -10.65
C MET A 1 36.19 5.39 -9.44
N SER A 2 35.01 6.00 -9.55
CA SER A 2 34.10 6.19 -8.42
C SER A 2 33.17 4.99 -8.37
N ASP A 3 33.38 4.09 -7.42
CA ASP A 3 32.43 3.02 -7.08
C ASP A 3 31.10 3.65 -6.62
N PHE A 4 30.24 3.96 -7.58
CA PHE A 4 28.84 4.36 -7.38
C PHE A 4 27.92 3.14 -7.16
N ALA A 5 28.51 1.98 -6.86
CA ALA A 5 27.76 0.80 -6.46
C ALA A 5 27.01 1.10 -5.16
N GLY A 6 25.70 1.31 -5.29
CA GLY A 6 24.77 1.10 -4.19
C GLY A 6 24.89 2.09 -3.04
N ARG A 7 24.57 3.37 -3.28
CA ARG A 7 24.01 4.22 -2.20
C ARG A 7 22.69 3.57 -1.76
N PHE A 8 22.77 2.54 -0.92
CA PHE A 8 21.68 2.14 -0.05
C PHE A 8 21.25 3.43 0.64
N GLN A 9 20.09 3.94 0.27
CA GLN A 9 19.46 5.04 0.99
C GLN A 9 18.55 4.35 2.01
N PRO A 10 19.05 3.95 3.20
CA PRO A 10 18.28 3.12 4.14
C PRO A 10 17.03 3.83 4.67
N TYR A 11 16.94 5.15 4.45
CA TYR A 11 15.87 5.97 4.94
C TYR A 11 15.00 6.41 3.77
N THR A 12 14.11 5.52 3.34
CA THR A 12 13.08 5.85 2.36
C THR A 12 11.68 5.77 2.96
N LEU A 13 10.75 6.48 2.35
CA LEU A 13 9.33 6.37 2.62
C LEU A 13 8.55 6.64 1.35
N SER A 14 7.71 5.71 0.93
CA SER A 14 6.76 5.97 -0.16
C SER A 14 5.54 6.73 0.37
N ILE A 15 5.11 7.75 -0.34
CA ILE A 15 3.85 8.45 -0.09
C ILE A 15 2.92 8.26 -1.29
N LEU A 16 1.64 8.05 -1.00
CA LEU A 16 0.58 7.86 -1.99
C LEU A 16 -0.55 8.83 -1.72
N ASP A 17 -1.13 9.42 -2.76
CA ASP A 17 -2.40 10.15 -2.64
C ASP A 17 -3.58 9.16 -2.59
N SER A 18 -4.56 9.39 -1.72
CA SER A 18 -5.78 8.57 -1.65
C SER A 18 -6.87 8.98 -2.63
N HIS A 19 -6.87 10.22 -3.12
CA HIS A 19 -7.93 10.77 -3.98
C HIS A 19 -7.62 10.66 -5.47
N SER A 20 -6.50 10.03 -5.83
CA SER A 20 -6.23 9.61 -7.20
C SER A 20 -7.16 8.46 -7.58
N LEU A 21 -8.45 8.79 -7.74
CA LEU A 21 -9.48 7.93 -8.28
C LEU A 21 -9.17 7.74 -9.78
N GLY A 22 -8.69 6.56 -10.13
CA GLY A 22 -8.41 6.16 -11.52
C GLY A 22 -6.92 5.92 -11.77
N GLY A 23 -6.49 4.67 -11.66
CA GLY A 23 -5.33 4.06 -12.34
C GLY A 23 -3.92 4.65 -12.14
N PHE A 24 -3.78 5.83 -11.53
CA PHE A 24 -2.58 6.67 -11.60
C PHE A 24 -2.29 7.33 -10.26
N SER A 25 -2.30 6.54 -9.19
CA SER A 25 -2.02 7.06 -7.86
C SER A 25 -0.65 7.73 -7.81
N SER A 26 -0.65 9.06 -7.65
CA SER A 26 0.55 9.87 -7.44
C SER A 26 1.38 9.23 -6.34
N ARG A 27 2.46 8.59 -6.75
CA ARG A 27 3.34 7.81 -5.88
C ARG A 27 4.71 8.45 -5.90
N TYR A 28 5.08 9.00 -4.75
CA TYR A 28 6.42 9.52 -4.56
C TYR A 28 7.23 8.65 -3.62
N LEU A 29 8.49 8.41 -3.99
CA LEU A 29 9.49 7.89 -3.08
C LEU A 29 10.25 9.07 -2.50
N VAL A 30 10.16 9.26 -1.19
CA VAL A 30 10.95 10.26 -0.49
C VAL A 30 12.14 9.56 0.15
N THR A 31 13.33 10.11 -0.07
CA THR A 31 14.57 9.59 0.51
C THR A 31 15.21 10.64 1.40
N PHE A 32 15.68 10.19 2.56
CA PHE A 32 16.17 11.06 3.63
C PHE A 32 17.66 10.82 3.83
N PRO A 33 18.47 11.87 4.04
CA PRO A 33 19.89 11.71 4.33
C PRO A 33 20.11 11.12 5.74
N THR A 34 19.13 11.22 6.65
CA THR A 34 19.26 10.71 8.02
C THR A 34 17.95 10.09 8.55
N ARG A 35 18.08 9.15 9.49
CA ARG A 35 16.95 8.56 10.24
C ARG A 35 16.13 9.62 11.00
N ARG A 36 16.80 10.67 11.51
CA ARG A 36 16.15 11.78 12.24
C ARG A 36 15.21 12.55 11.32
N ARG A 37 15.64 12.87 10.09
CA ARG A 37 14.79 13.55 9.10
C ARG A 37 13.60 12.68 8.70
N ARG A 38 13.81 11.39 8.42
CA ARG A 38 12.72 10.43 8.17
C ARG A 38 11.70 10.42 9.30
N SER A 39 12.16 10.41 10.55
CA SER A 39 11.29 10.41 11.73
C SER A 39 10.51 11.71 11.88
N ARG A 40 11.14 12.87 11.65
CA ARG A 40 10.45 14.18 11.63
C ARG A 40 9.40 14.24 10.54
N PHE A 41 9.74 13.79 9.33
CA PHE A 41 8.80 13.70 8.23
C PHE A 41 7.60 12.82 8.56
N ARG A 42 7.83 11.65 9.16
CA ARG A 42 6.74 10.77 9.63
C ARG A 42 5.83 11.45 10.65
N ARG A 43 6.38 12.24 11.58
CA ARG A 43 5.56 13.02 12.52
C ARG A 43 4.77 14.11 11.79
N PHE A 44 5.37 14.80 10.82
CA PHE A 44 4.70 15.78 9.98
C PHE A 44 3.53 15.15 9.22
N LEU A 45 3.76 14.03 8.54
CA LEU A 45 2.72 13.30 7.81
C LEU A 45 1.52 12.94 8.71
N ARG A 46 1.78 12.44 9.93
CA ARG A 46 0.72 12.09 10.88
C ARG A 46 -0.03 13.33 11.39
N ARG A 47 0.69 14.38 11.82
CA ARG A 47 0.10 15.54 12.52
C ARG A 47 -0.48 16.60 11.59
N LYS A 48 0.09 16.77 10.40
CA LYS A 48 -0.23 17.87 9.47
C LYS A 48 -0.86 17.41 8.16
N CYS A 49 -0.58 16.17 7.73
CA CYS A 49 -1.16 15.60 6.51
C CYS A 49 -2.21 14.52 6.78
N ARG A 50 -2.52 14.20 8.05
CA ARG A 50 -3.47 13.14 8.44
C ARG A 50 -3.21 11.79 7.74
N ALA A 51 -1.94 11.50 7.45
CA ALA A 51 -1.56 10.35 6.66
C ALA A 51 -1.77 9.04 7.45
N ARG A 52 -2.29 8.00 6.77
CA ARG A 52 -2.39 6.64 7.30
C ARG A 52 -1.15 5.84 6.90
N ARG A 53 -0.45 5.26 7.88
CA ARG A 53 0.80 4.52 7.65
C ARG A 53 0.59 3.02 7.57
N ARG A 54 1.29 2.36 6.65
CA ARG A 54 1.41 0.91 6.57
C ARG A 54 2.88 0.57 6.26
N GLY A 55 3.62 0.09 7.27
CA GLY A 55 5.05 -0.23 7.11
C GLY A 55 5.91 0.96 6.62
N ASN A 56 6.48 0.80 5.42
CA ASN A 56 7.37 1.75 4.74
C ASN A 56 6.65 2.68 3.75
N TRP A 57 5.33 2.72 3.77
CA TRP A 57 4.54 3.63 2.95
C TRP A 57 3.45 4.33 3.76
N ALA A 58 2.97 5.45 3.24
CA ALA A 58 1.92 6.26 3.85
C ALA A 58 0.94 6.75 2.78
N ILE A 59 -0.36 6.61 3.06
CA ILE A 59 -1.43 7.20 2.26
C ILE A 59 -1.76 8.56 2.85
N ILE A 60 -1.78 9.59 2.02
CA ILE A 60 -2.13 10.95 2.37
C ILE A 60 -3.52 11.25 1.77
N PRO A 61 -4.48 11.71 2.59
CA PRO A 61 -5.81 12.06 2.11
C PRO A 61 -5.79 13.35 1.30
N GLY A 62 -5.66 13.23 -0.01
CA GLY A 62 -5.99 14.28 -0.96
C GLY A 62 -4.79 15.12 -1.40
N ALA A 63 -4.95 15.70 -2.58
CA ALA A 63 -3.89 16.41 -3.29
C ALA A 63 -3.29 17.57 -2.50
N SER A 64 -4.09 18.31 -1.71
CA SER A 64 -3.59 19.45 -0.90
C SER A 64 -2.61 19.00 0.17
N PHE A 65 -2.95 17.96 0.94
CA PHE A 65 -2.07 17.43 1.98
C PHE A 65 -0.87 16.68 1.39
N PHE A 66 -1.06 16.07 0.22
CA PHE A 66 0.01 15.41 -0.53
C PHE A 66 1.03 16.44 -1.02
N GLY A 67 0.61 17.54 -1.64
CA GLY A 67 1.48 18.65 -2.03
C GLY A 67 2.25 19.23 -0.85
N ARG A 68 1.58 19.47 0.29
CA ARG A 68 2.26 19.91 1.52
C ARG A 68 3.35 18.95 2.00
N ALA A 69 3.14 17.64 1.83
CA ALA A 69 4.15 16.64 2.18
C ALA A 69 5.36 16.69 1.24
N VAL A 70 5.13 16.87 -0.05
CA VAL A 70 6.20 17.04 -1.04
C VAL A 70 7.00 18.31 -0.75
N ASP A 71 6.32 19.43 -0.53
CA ASP A 71 6.97 20.71 -0.23
C ASP A 71 7.80 20.65 1.05
N TYR A 72 7.29 19.98 2.08
CA TYR A 72 8.03 19.79 3.32
C TYR A 72 9.28 18.95 3.09
N ALA A 73 9.17 17.85 2.33
CA ALA A 73 10.31 16.99 2.01
C ALA A 73 11.41 17.77 1.28
N ALA A 74 11.04 18.54 0.25
CA ALA A 74 11.95 19.38 -0.52
C ALA A 74 12.63 20.45 0.36
N ARG A 75 11.84 21.22 1.13
CA ARG A 75 12.36 22.28 2.02
C ARG A 75 13.33 21.77 3.09
N HIS A 76 13.20 20.51 3.50
CA HIS A 76 14.06 19.90 4.51
C HIS A 76 15.16 19.02 3.91
N GLY A 77 15.52 19.23 2.64
CA GLY A 77 16.64 18.58 1.96
C GLY A 77 16.48 17.07 1.86
N SER A 78 15.26 16.61 1.56
CA SER A 78 14.96 15.22 1.20
C SER A 78 14.79 15.16 -0.32
N TYR A 79 15.15 14.04 -0.94
CA TYR A 79 14.95 13.85 -2.37
C TYR A 79 13.59 13.22 -2.61
N VAL A 80 12.87 13.70 -3.63
CA VAL A 80 11.53 13.23 -3.98
C VAL A 80 11.58 12.69 -5.40
N TYR A 81 11.20 11.44 -5.58
CA TYR A 81 11.19 10.77 -6.88
C TYR A 81 9.77 10.37 -7.26
N SER A 82 9.35 10.75 -8.47
CA SER A 82 8.17 10.20 -9.14
C SER A 82 8.38 8.73 -9.43
N LEU A 83 7.59 7.86 -8.81
CA LEU A 83 7.62 6.44 -9.11
C LEU A 83 6.61 6.16 -10.23
N PRO A 84 7.05 5.68 -11.40
CA PRO A 84 6.13 5.28 -12.45
C PRO A 84 5.31 4.07 -11.95
N VAL A 85 3.99 4.15 -12.11
CA VAL A 85 3.10 3.01 -11.85
C VAL A 85 3.18 2.10 -13.06
N LYS A 86 3.92 0.99 -12.97
CA LYS A 86 3.82 -0.07 -13.99
C LYS A 86 2.40 -0.64 -13.92
N ARG A 87 1.64 -0.49 -15.01
CA ARG A 87 0.44 -1.30 -15.25
C ARG A 87 0.93 -2.74 -15.40
N THR A 88 0.89 -3.54 -14.33
CA THR A 88 0.69 -4.96 -14.55
C THR A 88 -0.70 -5.07 -15.16
N PRO A 89 -0.86 -5.57 -16.40
CA PRO A 89 -2.17 -5.95 -16.86
C PRO A 89 -2.63 -7.02 -15.87
N SER A 90 -3.52 -6.67 -14.95
CA SER A 90 -4.20 -7.67 -14.17
C SER A 90 -4.99 -8.46 -15.21
N HIS A 91 -4.49 -9.63 -15.57
CA HIS A 91 -5.25 -10.67 -16.23
C HIS A 91 -6.32 -11.13 -15.21
N ARG A 92 -7.26 -10.25 -14.85
CA ARG A 92 -8.59 -10.69 -14.48
C ARG A 92 -9.14 -11.23 -15.78
N ARG A 93 -8.80 -12.48 -16.07
CA ARG A 93 -9.64 -13.37 -16.83
C ARG A 93 -10.96 -13.26 -16.09
N TRP A 94 -11.87 -12.47 -16.65
CA TRP A 94 -13.27 -12.67 -16.36
C TRP A 94 -13.48 -14.14 -16.72
N VAL A 95 -13.55 -15.00 -15.71
CA VAL A 95 -14.26 -16.25 -15.89
C VAL A 95 -15.67 -15.76 -16.16
N GLN A 96 -15.95 -15.65 -17.45
CA GLN A 96 -17.29 -15.59 -17.98
C GLN A 96 -17.91 -16.88 -17.45
N GLY A 97 -18.60 -16.76 -16.31
CA GLY A 97 -19.59 -17.75 -15.95
C GLY A 97 -20.58 -17.67 -17.10
N GLU A 98 -20.47 -18.62 -18.02
CA GLU A 98 -21.61 -19.02 -18.82
C GLU A 98 -22.70 -19.34 -17.80
N VAL A 99 -23.64 -18.40 -17.68
CA VAL A 99 -24.91 -18.66 -17.03
C VAL A 99 -25.65 -19.49 -18.06
N ASP A 100 -25.57 -20.81 -17.90
CA ASP A 100 -26.54 -21.71 -18.52
C ASP A 100 -27.90 -21.35 -17.93
N SER A 101 -28.72 -20.70 -18.75
CA SER A 101 -30.15 -20.56 -18.50
C SER A 101 -30.88 -21.53 -19.43
N GLU A 102 -31.32 -22.63 -18.81
CA GLU A 102 -32.57 -23.37 -18.98
C GLU A 102 -32.41 -24.86 -19.32
N GLY A 103 -32.74 -25.71 -18.34
CA GLY A 103 -32.97 -27.14 -18.53
C GLY A 103 -32.72 -27.97 -17.27
N GLU A 104 -33.79 -28.34 -16.59
CA GLU A 104 -33.92 -29.23 -15.43
C GLU A 104 -32.96 -30.45 -15.40
N GLU A 105 -32.45 -30.82 -14.22
CA GLU A 105 -32.89 -32.01 -13.47
C GLU A 105 -32.03 -32.27 -12.21
N PHE A 106 -32.67 -32.89 -11.23
CA PHE A 106 -32.25 -33.15 -9.86
C PHE A 106 -30.96 -33.98 -9.71
N ALA A 107 -30.15 -33.66 -8.69
CA ALA A 107 -29.63 -34.66 -7.74
C ALA A 107 -29.21 -33.98 -6.43
N GLN A 108 -29.89 -34.35 -5.33
CA GLN A 108 -29.44 -34.13 -3.96
C GLN A 108 -28.15 -34.91 -3.71
N SER A 109 -27.18 -34.30 -3.05
CA SER A 109 -26.33 -35.03 -2.10
C SER A 109 -25.79 -34.07 -1.04
N ASP A 110 -26.26 -34.30 0.19
CA ASP A 110 -25.61 -33.87 1.42
C ASP A 110 -24.11 -34.17 1.39
N ASP A 111 -23.26 -33.26 1.84
CA ASP A 111 -22.41 -33.57 2.99
C ASP A 111 -21.58 -32.39 3.52
N GLU A 112 -21.56 -32.35 4.85
CA GLU A 112 -20.52 -31.87 5.77
C GLU A 112 -20.20 -30.36 5.89
N ASN A 113 -21.03 -29.76 6.75
CA ASN A 113 -20.73 -28.71 7.71
C ASN A 113 -19.38 -28.94 8.44
N VAL A 114 -18.36 -28.13 8.14
CA VAL A 114 -17.05 -28.16 8.84
C VAL A 114 -17.14 -27.31 10.11
N PRO A 115 -17.02 -27.87 11.33
CA PRO A 115 -17.03 -27.09 12.56
C PRO A 115 -15.72 -26.33 12.77
N GLU A 116 -15.83 -25.03 13.11
CA GLU A 116 -14.75 -24.24 13.70
C GLU A 116 -14.38 -24.83 15.06
N THR A 117 -13.14 -25.27 15.23
CA THR A 117 -12.59 -25.60 16.56
C THR A 117 -11.61 -24.52 17.01
N ASP A 118 -12.02 -23.77 18.02
CA ASP A 118 -11.20 -22.92 18.87
C ASP A 118 -10.08 -23.74 19.53
N LEU A 119 -8.83 -23.34 19.31
CA LEU A 119 -7.67 -23.82 20.06
C LEU A 119 -7.45 -22.92 21.28
N LEU A 120 -8.17 -23.23 22.36
CA LEU A 120 -7.78 -22.86 23.72
C LEU A 120 -7.53 -24.15 24.49
N SER A 121 -6.25 -24.52 24.63
CA SER A 121 -5.82 -25.43 25.69
C SER A 121 -5.09 -24.59 26.72
N GLU A 122 -5.82 -24.23 27.77
CA GLU A 122 -5.25 -23.78 29.04
C GLU A 122 -4.54 -24.96 29.69
N ASP A 123 -3.30 -24.71 30.10
CA ASP A 123 -2.59 -25.52 31.08
C ASP A 123 -3.39 -25.53 32.38
N GLU A 124 -3.65 -26.69 33.00
CA GLU A 124 -3.47 -26.87 34.45
C GLU A 124 -3.66 -28.33 34.90
N ASN A 125 -2.66 -28.78 35.67
CA ASN A 125 -2.53 -29.94 36.56
C ASN A 125 -2.27 -31.34 35.98
#